data_AF-A0AA47MSL5-F1
#
_entry.id   AF-A0AA47MSL5-F1
#
_cell.length_a   1.000
_cell.length_b   1.000
_cell.length_c   1.000
_cell.angle_alpha   90.00
_cell.angle_beta   90.00
_cell.angle_gamma   90.00
#
_symmetry.space_group_name_H-M   'P 1'
#
loop_
_entity.id
_entity.type
_entity.pdbx_description
1 polymer ?
#
loop_
_entity_poly.entity_id
_entity_poly.type
_entity_poly.pdbx_seq_one_letter_code
_entity_poly.pdbx_strand_id
1 'polypeptide(L)'
;MTGFLRNATAPARHRREATDQWDLSTDSTVYMDAIGIPRGVARQNRMALDMLLAEKGEVCSMFGVQCCTFIPNNTAPDGSVSKALAGLRTLSEQMAEDSGG
;
A
#
# COMPACT_ATOMS: atom_id res chain seq x y z
N MET A 1 29.98 -26.35 47.71
CA MET A 1 28.85 -25.63 47.07
C MET A 1 29.39 -24.35 46.44
N THR A 2 29.90 -24.44 45.22
CA THR A 2 30.41 -23.29 44.46
C THR A 2 29.50 -23.08 43.25
N GLY A 3 28.89 -21.90 43.19
CA GLY A 3 27.85 -21.54 42.23
C GLY A 3 28.40 -21.29 40.83
N PHE A 4 27.67 -21.78 39.83
CA PHE A 4 27.85 -21.42 38.43
C PHE A 4 27.09 -20.12 38.15
N LEU A 5 27.82 -19.01 37.97
CA LEU A 5 27.25 -17.78 37.43
C LEU A 5 26.92 -17.99 35.95
N ARG A 6 25.64 -17.89 35.59
CA ARG A 6 25.19 -17.84 34.19
C ARG A 6 25.60 -16.49 33.61
N ASN A 7 26.52 -16.51 32.64
CA ASN A 7 26.87 -15.35 31.83
C ASN A 7 25.72 -15.07 30.86
N ALA A 8 24.96 -14.00 31.09
CA ALA A 8 23.90 -13.56 30.19
C ALA A 8 24.49 -12.69 29.08
N THR A 9 24.77 -13.28 27.93
CA THR A 9 24.98 -12.51 26.70
C THR A 9 23.66 -11.86 26.31
N ALA A 10 23.55 -10.54 26.51
CA ALA A 10 22.41 -9.76 26.04
C ALA A 10 22.27 -9.91 24.52
N PRO A 11 21.05 -10.11 23.98
CA PRO A 11 20.84 -10.18 22.54
C PRO A 11 21.22 -8.83 21.91
N ALA A 12 22.02 -8.89 20.85
CA ALA A 12 22.36 -7.72 20.05
C ALA A 12 21.06 -7.04 19.59
N ARG A 13 20.86 -5.80 20.05
CA ARG A 13 19.73 -4.98 19.64
C ARG A 13 19.89 -4.75 18.13
N HIS A 14 18.94 -5.24 17.33
CA HIS A 14 18.90 -4.96 15.89
C HIS A 14 18.90 -3.44 15.74
N ARG A 15 20.04 -2.88 15.33
CA ARG A 15 20.13 -1.47 14.94
C ARG A 15 19.25 -1.35 13.70
N ARG A 16 18.08 -0.74 13.85
CA ARG A 16 17.38 -0.20 12.68
C ARG A 16 18.31 0.86 12.13
N GLU A 17 18.91 0.57 10.99
CA GLU A 17 19.62 1.56 10.20
C GLU A 17 18.53 2.54 9.75
N ALA A 18 18.53 3.73 10.35
CA ALA A 18 17.63 4.80 9.99
C ALA A 18 18.14 5.40 8.68
N THR A 19 17.87 4.73 7.57
CA THR A 19 17.86 5.39 6.28
C THR A 19 16.52 6.13 6.20
N ASP A 20 16.47 7.36 6.70
CA ASP A 20 15.33 8.28 6.51
C ASP A 20 15.16 8.74 5.05
N GLN A 21 15.74 8.01 4.09
CA GLN A 21 15.52 8.20 2.67
C GLN A 21 14.40 7.25 2.26
N TRP A 22 13.15 7.65 2.52
CA TRP A 22 12.00 6.99 1.91
C TRP A 22 12.14 7.13 0.39
N ASP A 23 12.58 6.06 -0.26
CA ASP A 23 12.67 5.99 -1.71
C ASP A 23 11.36 5.38 -2.25
N LEU A 24 10.60 6.22 -2.97
CA LEU A 24 9.41 5.84 -3.71
C LEU A 24 9.71 4.80 -4.82
N SER A 25 10.96 4.40 -5.04
CA SER A 25 11.34 3.33 -5.96
C SER A 25 11.40 1.96 -5.28
N THR A 26 12.01 1.87 -4.11
CA THR A 26 12.36 0.60 -3.44
C THR A 26 11.32 0.13 -2.42
N ASP A 27 10.55 1.05 -1.83
CA ASP A 27 9.53 0.72 -0.81
C ASP A 27 8.10 0.65 -1.40
N SER A 28 7.98 0.84 -2.71
CA SER A 28 6.71 1.16 -3.37
C SER A 28 5.84 -0.01 -3.74
N THR A 29 6.30 -1.26 -3.76
CA THR A 29 5.40 -2.39 -4.04
C THR A 29 4.33 -2.50 -2.97
N VAL A 30 4.68 -2.26 -1.71
CA VAL A 30 3.74 -2.30 -0.59
C VAL A 30 2.93 -1.01 -0.49
N TYR A 31 3.54 0.17 -0.73
CA TYR A 31 2.84 1.46 -0.64
C TYR A 31 1.88 1.73 -1.82
N MET A 32 2.26 1.38 -3.05
CA MET A 32 1.39 1.54 -4.22
C MET A 32 0.29 0.48 -4.26
N ASP A 33 0.58 -0.74 -3.76
CA ASP A 33 -0.42 -1.79 -3.54
C ASP A 33 -1.17 -1.65 -2.20
N ALA A 34 -0.89 -0.63 -1.39
CA ALA A 34 -1.63 -0.36 -0.15
C ALA A 34 -3.12 -0.09 -0.43
N ILE A 35 -3.48 0.20 -1.67
CA ILE A 35 -4.88 0.31 -2.11
C ILE A 35 -5.39 -1.06 -2.62
N GLY A 36 -4.54 -1.98 -3.05
CA GLY A 36 -4.92 -3.31 -3.57
C GLY A 36 -5.57 -4.23 -2.55
N ILE A 37 -4.90 -4.46 -1.42
CA ILE A 37 -5.43 -5.32 -0.37
C ILE A 37 -6.74 -4.76 0.22
N PRO A 38 -6.83 -3.47 0.62
CA PRO A 38 -8.10 -2.90 1.10
C PRO A 38 -9.20 -2.87 0.03
N ARG A 39 -8.90 -2.70 -1.27
CA ARG A 39 -9.90 -2.79 -2.36
C ARG A 39 -10.60 -4.15 -2.37
N GLY A 40 -9.82 -5.23 -2.27
CA GLY A 40 -10.36 -6.59 -2.29
C GLY A 40 -11.28 -6.87 -1.11
N VAL A 41 -10.82 -6.54 0.10
CA VAL A 41 -11.62 -6.70 1.33
C VAL A 41 -12.86 -5.80 1.32
N ALA A 42 -12.74 -4.55 0.89
CA ALA A 42 -13.88 -3.64 0.77
C ALA A 42 -14.94 -4.17 -0.20
N ARG A 43 -14.53 -4.76 -1.33
CA ARG A 43 -15.43 -5.41 -2.30
C ARG A 43 -16.15 -6.63 -1.71
N GLN A 44 -15.43 -7.46 -0.98
CA GLN A 44 -16.03 -8.62 -0.29
C GLN A 44 -17.03 -8.17 0.77
N ASN A 45 -16.68 -7.16 1.57
CA ASN A 45 -17.57 -6.58 2.56
C ASN A 45 -18.82 -5.97 1.91
N ARG A 46 -18.67 -5.31 0.76
CA ARG A 46 -19.80 -4.78 -0.02
C ARG A 46 -20.76 -5.89 -0.44
N MET A 47 -20.26 -6.99 -1.00
CA MET A 47 -21.11 -8.14 -1.38
C MET A 47 -21.84 -8.75 -0.17
N ALA A 48 -21.14 -8.88 0.96
CA ALA A 48 -21.74 -9.36 2.19
C ALA A 48 -22.85 -8.42 2.69
N LEU A 49 -22.61 -7.11 2.69
CA LEU A 49 -23.59 -6.11 3.09
C LEU A 49 -24.79 -6.06 2.13
N ASP A 50 -24.57 -6.21 0.83
CA ASP A 50 -25.64 -6.28 -0.18
C ASP A 50 -26.52 -7.51 0.05
N MET A 51 -25.92 -8.66 0.34
CA MET A 51 -26.65 -9.88 0.68
C MET A 51 -27.47 -9.70 1.97
N LEU A 52 -26.89 -9.10 3.01
CA LEU A 52 -27.59 -8.84 4.28
C LEU A 52 -28.69 -7.78 4.16
N LEU A 53 -28.58 -6.88 3.18
CA LEU A 53 -29.53 -5.78 2.95
C LEU A 53 -30.41 -6.00 1.72
N ALA A 54 -30.45 -7.21 1.16
CA ALA A 54 -31.20 -7.52 -0.07
C ALA A 54 -32.67 -7.07 0.02
N GLU A 55 -33.34 -7.27 1.16
CA GLU A 55 -34.73 -6.85 1.39
C GLU A 55 -34.91 -5.33 1.52
N LYS A 56 -33.83 -4.60 1.82
CA LYS A 56 -33.80 -3.14 2.00
C LYS A 56 -33.24 -2.39 0.78
N GLY A 57 -32.98 -3.10 -0.31
CA GLY A 57 -32.43 -2.55 -1.55
C GLY A 57 -30.90 -2.46 -1.59
N GLU A 58 -30.21 -3.36 -0.89
CA GLU A 58 -28.74 -3.41 -0.80
C GLU A 58 -28.14 -2.17 -0.12
N VAL A 59 -26.81 -2.12 0.03
CA VAL A 59 -26.22 -1.02 0.78
C VAL A 59 -26.28 0.31 0.00
N CYS A 60 -26.42 0.29 -1.34
CA CYS A 60 -26.63 1.52 -2.12
C CYS A 60 -27.99 2.19 -1.91
N SER A 61 -29.07 1.44 -1.63
CA SER A 61 -30.38 2.05 -1.33
C SER A 61 -30.31 2.95 -0.10
N MET A 62 -29.49 2.58 0.89
CA MET A 62 -29.31 3.35 2.11
C MET A 62 -28.48 4.63 1.91
N PHE A 63 -27.48 4.60 1.01
CA PHE A 63 -26.57 5.73 0.77
C PHE A 63 -26.98 6.62 -0.42
N GLY A 64 -27.92 6.17 -1.26
CA GLY A 64 -28.44 6.92 -2.41
C GLY A 64 -27.33 7.43 -3.34
N VAL A 65 -27.34 8.73 -3.62
CA VAL A 65 -26.36 9.40 -4.51
C VAL A 65 -24.92 9.36 -3.97
N GLN A 66 -24.74 9.15 -2.67
CA GLN A 66 -23.43 9.01 -2.05
C GLN A 66 -22.93 7.56 -2.06
N CYS A 67 -23.65 6.64 -2.71
CA CYS A 67 -23.22 5.26 -2.80
C CYS A 67 -21.95 5.12 -3.67
N CYS A 68 -20.92 4.49 -3.10
CA CYS A 68 -19.71 4.11 -3.82
C CYS A 68 -19.91 2.77 -4.54
N THR A 69 -19.58 2.70 -5.83
CA THR A 69 -19.81 1.52 -6.69
C THR A 69 -18.53 0.74 -7.02
N PHE A 70 -17.43 1.44 -7.24
CA PHE A 70 -16.18 0.83 -7.69
C PHE A 70 -14.97 1.61 -7.17
N ILE A 71 -14.02 0.90 -6.59
CA ILE A 71 -12.70 1.46 -6.29
C ILE A 71 -11.76 1.03 -7.43
N PRO A 72 -11.41 1.92 -8.37
CA PRO A 72 -10.56 1.57 -9.50
C PRO A 72 -9.18 1.11 -9.06
N ASN A 73 -8.66 0.08 -9.75
CA ASN A 73 -7.29 -0.38 -9.55
C ASN A 73 -6.30 0.47 -10.36
N ASN A 74 -6.13 1.73 -9.98
CA ASN A 74 -5.25 2.67 -10.66
C ASN A 74 -3.75 2.40 -10.44
N THR A 75 -3.42 1.55 -9.47
CA THR A 75 -2.03 1.21 -9.09
C THR A 75 -1.57 -0.17 -9.58
N ALA A 76 -2.38 -0.87 -10.37
CA ALA A 76 -1.93 -2.05 -11.09
C ALA A 76 -0.71 -1.72 -11.98
N PRO A 77 0.08 -2.71 -12.43
CA PRO A 77 1.20 -2.47 -13.35
C PRO A 77 0.82 -1.68 -14.62
N ASP A 78 -0.41 -1.85 -15.09
CA ASP A 78 -1.02 -1.13 -16.23
C ASP A 78 -1.95 0.03 -15.82
N GLY A 79 -2.03 0.30 -14.52
CA GLY A 79 -2.87 1.33 -13.92
C GLY A 79 -2.41 2.75 -14.26
N SER A 80 -3.35 3.69 -14.22
CA SER A 80 -3.10 5.11 -14.54
C SER A 80 -2.02 5.76 -13.68
N VAL A 81 -1.98 5.45 -12.38
CA VAL A 81 -0.99 5.98 -11.44
C VAL A 81 0.38 5.39 -11.73
N SER A 82 0.47 4.08 -11.98
CA SER A 82 1.73 3.41 -12.33
C SER A 82 2.32 3.93 -13.63
N LYS A 83 1.48 4.19 -14.65
CA LYS A 83 1.89 4.82 -15.91
C LYS A 83 2.38 6.25 -15.71
N ALA A 84 1.68 7.04 -14.90
CA ALA A 84 2.10 8.41 -14.59
C ALA A 84 3.45 8.41 -13.85
N LEU A 85 3.63 7.53 -12.87
CA LEU A 85 4.88 7.37 -12.14
C LEU A 85 6.04 6.93 -13.04
N ALA A 86 5.80 6.01 -13.97
CA ALA A 86 6.80 5.61 -14.95
C ALA A 86 7.21 6.79 -15.84
N GLY A 87 6.25 7.57 -16.34
CA GLY A 87 6.53 8.79 -17.11
C GLY A 87 7.31 9.83 -16.32
N LEU A 88 6.99 10.03 -15.04
CA LEU A 88 7.73 10.94 -14.16
C LEU A 88 9.18 10.50 -13.94
N ARG A 89 9.44 9.19 -13.85
CA ARG A 89 10.81 8.65 -13.75
C ARG A 89 11.61 8.93 -15.01
N THR A 90 11.05 8.62 -16.18
CA THR A 90 11.69 8.90 -17.47
C THR A 90 11.99 10.39 -17.62
N LEU A 91 11.07 11.25 -17.23
CA LEU A 91 11.30 12.70 -17.26
C LEU A 91 12.44 13.11 -16.30
N SER A 92 12.50 12.54 -15.10
CA SER A 92 13.56 12.84 -14.14
C SER A 92 14.95 12.42 -14.62
N GLU A 93 15.04 11.29 -15.34
CA GLU A 93 16.29 10.80 -15.95
C GLU A 93 16.74 11.74 -17.08
N GLN A 94 15.83 12.11 -17.98
CA GLN A 94 16.12 13.06 -19.06
C GLN A 94 16.59 14.41 -18.53
N MET A 95 15.95 14.93 -17.48
CA MET A 95 16.38 16.19 -16.86
C MET A 95 17.79 16.08 -16.25
N ALA A 96 18.19 14.92 -15.73
CA ALA A 96 19.53 14.69 -15.19
C ALA A 96 20.59 14.61 -16.31
N GLU A 97 20.25 14.00 -17.44
CA GLU A 97 21.11 13.93 -18.63
C GLU A 97 21.29 15.31 -19.29
N ASP A 98 20.20 16.04 -19.49
CA ASP A 98 20.21 17.36 -20.16
C ASP A 98 20.88 18.46 -19.31
N SER A 99 20.92 18.29 -17.99
CA SER A 99 21.59 19.23 -17.08
C SER A 99 23.10 19.01 -16.96
N GLY A 100 23.67 18.06 -17.72
CA GLY A 100 25.12 17.89 -17.86
C GLY A 100 25.82 17.46 -16.57
N GLY A 101 25.23 16.50 -15.85
CA GLY A 101 25.89 15.84 -14.71
C GLY A 101 27.25 15.24 -15.05
#